data_AF-V8CJ97-F1
#
_entry.id   AF-V8CJ97-F1
#
_cell.length_a   1.000
_cell.length_b   1.000
_cell.length_c   1.000
_cell.angle_alpha   90.00
_cell.angle_beta   90.00
_cell.angle_gamma   90.00
#
_symmetry.space_group_name_H-M   'P 1'
#
loop_
_entity.id
_entity.type
_entity.pdbx_description
1 polymer ?
#
loop_
_entity_poly.entity_id
_entity_poly.type
_entity_poly.pdbx_seq_one_letter_code
_entity_poly.pdbx_strand_id
1 'polypeptide(L)'
;MKKLLLTFCLIVTAVVARAAKADPTPFTVIQPDGTKLTLVLHGDEHFSWTSTLDGVLVAKKDKGYYVAKIAPDGTLEATDLLAHNADVRTTDEIKTAKAQKKAFFFKNAARKVTAARRAIGIGQSSVPYFPHVGSPKVLTVLVDFSDNPFTVKDPKASFEQYLNGEGKPVSLGTNEQLNYGSVRQYFKDMSNGKFTPQFGIVGPYRMPRPLAYYGKDAGSSHDVNITELIKDACEAAKGQVDLKDYDSNGDKIIDLVYVVYAGYAQSMGGNLATDIWPKSSVSYGSIALDGYTIGRYGVSNELNANRTSPKKEGKVVKMINGIGLFCHEFSHTMGLPDFYPIATEAQIDNQGMEYWDLMDGGEYTNNGFSPTPYTPWEKEVMGWTSLRTLKDAATDVTLQPDEAWKIESDNSDEYLIVHNIQKKGWHTGIAKLGHGMLVYRVNYGKDKVNMYDRVNDTPGKPGMTIVPADGMLYSSYTAKTDEERKRYRTSHAGDPFPGTNNASELLEVQLNLSTLKKPLYNIKENTEAQTVTFDYLKKSDPTGISTVSTNGKATDDRIYTLDGRYIGTAPAALPKGIYIKGGKKFVK
;
A
#
# COMPACT_ATOMS: atom_id res chain seq x y z
N MET A 1 -35.23 52.94 35.98
CA MET A 1 -35.30 52.39 34.60
C MET A 1 -33.89 52.02 34.15
N LYS A 2 -33.78 50.97 33.33
CA LYS A 2 -32.57 50.32 32.79
C LYS A 2 -31.88 49.30 33.71
N LYS A 3 -32.41 48.07 33.61
CA LYS A 3 -31.72 46.81 33.88
C LYS A 3 -30.58 46.66 32.86
N LEU A 4 -29.34 46.44 33.30
CA LEU A 4 -28.27 45.96 32.42
C LEU A 4 -27.99 44.49 32.75
N LEU A 5 -28.07 43.68 31.71
CA LEU A 5 -28.07 42.23 31.74
C LEU A 5 -26.73 41.64 32.21
N LEU A 6 -26.85 40.56 32.96
CA LEU A 6 -25.81 39.57 33.24
C LEU A 6 -25.19 39.05 31.94
N THR A 7 -23.87 39.14 31.85
CA THR A 7 -23.02 38.40 30.92
C THR A 7 -23.06 36.92 31.29
N PHE A 8 -23.63 36.07 30.43
CA PHE A 8 -23.52 34.63 30.55
C PHE A 8 -22.45 34.14 29.55
N CYS A 9 -21.23 33.93 30.03
CA CYS A 9 -20.22 33.16 29.32
C CYS A 9 -20.64 31.69 29.32
N LEU A 10 -21.19 31.21 28.20
CA LEU A 10 -21.46 29.79 28.02
C LEU A 10 -20.24 29.15 27.34
N ILE A 11 -19.45 28.48 28.18
CA ILE A 11 -18.38 27.55 27.84
C ILE A 11 -19.00 26.44 26.97
N VAL A 12 -18.55 26.29 25.72
CA VAL A 12 -18.75 25.05 24.96
C VAL A 12 -17.45 24.27 25.06
N THR A 13 -17.46 23.31 25.99
CA THR A 13 -16.55 22.18 26.06
C THR A 13 -16.48 21.49 24.70
N ALA A 14 -15.26 21.35 24.17
CA ALA A 14 -14.97 20.51 23.02
C ALA A 14 -15.27 19.05 23.36
N VAL A 15 -16.51 18.65 23.09
CA VAL A 15 -16.87 17.23 22.97
C VAL A 15 -16.38 16.78 21.62
N VAL A 16 -15.52 15.76 21.66
CA VAL A 16 -15.14 14.83 20.60
C VAL A 16 -16.01 14.99 19.34
N ALA A 17 -15.45 15.59 18.29
CA ALA A 17 -16.16 15.81 17.03
C ALA A 17 -16.50 14.46 16.40
N ARG A 18 -17.71 13.97 16.67
CA ARG A 18 -18.38 13.00 15.81
C ARG A 18 -19.02 13.82 14.69
N ALA A 19 -18.64 13.51 13.46
CA ALA A 19 -19.32 13.90 12.23
C ALA A 19 -20.84 13.97 12.43
N ALA A 20 -21.46 15.12 12.21
CA ALA A 20 -22.89 15.33 12.43
C ALA A 20 -23.59 15.40 11.07
N LYS A 21 -24.36 14.35 10.76
CA LYS A 21 -25.26 14.32 9.61
C LYS A 21 -26.16 15.56 9.62
N ALA A 22 -26.34 16.21 8.48
CA ALA A 22 -27.31 17.29 8.33
C ALA A 22 -28.72 16.78 8.70
N ASP A 23 -29.47 17.58 9.45
CA ASP A 23 -30.88 17.29 9.73
C ASP A 23 -31.70 17.46 8.44
N PRO A 24 -32.25 16.37 7.88
CA PRO A 24 -33.01 16.43 6.64
C PRO A 24 -34.45 16.93 6.86
N THR A 25 -34.81 17.36 8.08
CA THR A 25 -36.13 17.91 8.38
C THR A 25 -36.34 19.19 7.56
N PRO A 26 -37.42 19.29 6.76
CA PRO A 26 -37.70 20.49 5.99
C PRO A 26 -37.87 21.72 6.89
N PHE A 27 -37.29 22.86 6.48
CA PHE A 27 -37.40 24.13 7.17
C PHE A 27 -37.85 25.24 6.23
N THR A 28 -38.60 26.22 6.74
CA THR A 28 -39.12 27.34 5.96
C THR A 28 -38.31 28.60 6.23
N VAL A 29 -37.97 29.32 5.16
CA VAL A 29 -37.34 30.64 5.21
C VAL A 29 -38.25 31.68 4.54
N ILE A 30 -38.12 32.94 4.94
CA ILE A 30 -38.75 34.08 4.26
C ILE A 30 -37.73 34.66 3.29
N GLN A 31 -38.09 34.71 2.01
CA GLN A 31 -37.27 35.30 0.96
C GLN A 31 -37.30 36.84 1.03
N PRO A 32 -36.31 37.54 0.43
CA PRO A 32 -36.26 39.00 0.37
C PRO A 32 -37.51 39.69 -0.19
N ASP A 33 -38.31 39.01 -1.01
CA ASP A 33 -39.57 39.52 -1.56
C ASP A 33 -40.80 39.24 -0.67
N GLY A 34 -40.59 38.63 0.50
CA GLY A 34 -41.62 38.30 1.48
C GLY A 34 -42.28 36.94 1.28
N THR A 35 -41.94 36.19 0.23
CA THR A 35 -42.48 34.85 -0.01
C THR A 35 -41.87 33.82 0.95
N LYS A 36 -42.57 32.69 1.16
CA LYS A 36 -42.06 31.56 1.95
C LYS A 36 -41.46 30.51 1.02
N LEU A 37 -40.27 30.03 1.35
CA LEU A 37 -39.61 28.93 0.66
C LEU A 37 -39.33 27.79 1.65
N THR A 38 -39.73 26.57 1.30
CA THR A 38 -39.42 25.37 2.10
C THR A 38 -38.22 24.64 1.51
N LEU A 39 -37.22 24.40 2.35
CA LEU A 39 -35.92 23.88 1.99
C LEU A 39 -35.59 22.61 2.78
N VAL A 40 -34.71 21.80 2.22
CA VAL A 40 -34.11 20.62 2.86
C VAL A 40 -32.60 20.77 2.80
N LEU A 41 -31.93 20.60 3.95
CA LEU A 41 -30.48 20.49 4.02
C LEU A 41 -30.09 19.02 3.91
N HIS A 42 -29.12 18.73 3.05
CA HIS A 42 -28.61 17.38 2.82
C HIS A 42 -27.12 17.32 3.14
N GLY A 43 -26.63 16.11 3.42
CA GLY A 43 -25.21 15.84 3.56
C GLY A 43 -24.72 15.79 5.01
N ASP A 44 -23.46 16.18 5.21
CA ASP A 44 -22.73 16.16 6.49
C ASP A 44 -21.70 17.32 6.54
N GLU A 45 -20.81 17.31 7.53
CA GLU A 45 -19.75 18.32 7.70
C GLU A 45 -18.69 18.33 6.59
N HIS A 46 -18.61 17.28 5.77
CA HIS A 46 -17.65 17.17 4.68
C HIS A 46 -18.24 17.64 3.34
N PHE A 47 -19.53 17.42 3.13
CA PHE A 47 -20.25 17.91 1.96
C PHE A 47 -21.73 18.08 2.26
N SER A 48 -22.25 19.29 2.04
CA SER A 48 -23.67 19.58 2.21
C SER A 48 -24.21 20.46 1.08
N TRP A 49 -25.51 20.36 0.84
CA TRP A 49 -26.22 21.19 -0.13
C TRP A 49 -27.67 21.41 0.30
N THR A 50 -28.29 22.44 -0.24
CA THR A 50 -29.68 22.77 0.05
C THR A 50 -30.53 22.62 -1.21
N SER A 51 -31.73 22.07 -1.07
CA SER A 51 -32.70 21.99 -2.16
C SER A 51 -34.09 22.43 -1.70
N THR A 52 -34.96 22.75 -2.66
CA THR A 52 -36.42 22.78 -2.42
C THR A 52 -36.95 21.36 -2.19
N LEU A 53 -38.20 21.22 -1.72
CA LEU A 53 -38.84 19.92 -1.49
C LEU A 53 -38.90 19.02 -2.74
N ASP A 54 -39.06 19.61 -3.92
CA ASP A 54 -39.07 18.93 -5.22
C ASP A 54 -37.67 18.82 -5.86
N GLY A 55 -36.62 19.10 -5.08
CA GLY A 55 -35.24 18.79 -5.43
C GLY A 55 -34.55 19.80 -6.36
N VAL A 56 -35.04 21.04 -6.48
CA VAL A 56 -34.29 22.12 -7.16
C VAL A 56 -33.13 22.55 -6.27
N LEU A 57 -31.91 22.54 -6.82
CA LEU A 57 -30.71 22.94 -6.06
C LEU A 57 -30.68 24.45 -5.91
N VAL A 58 -30.41 24.93 -4.69
CA VAL A 58 -30.37 26.37 -4.39
C VAL A 58 -29.04 26.75 -3.78
N ALA A 59 -28.63 27.99 -3.99
CA ALA A 59 -27.47 28.58 -3.34
C ALA A 59 -27.89 29.85 -2.60
N LYS A 60 -27.34 30.04 -1.41
CA LYS A 60 -27.60 31.24 -0.60
C LYS A 60 -26.75 32.39 -1.11
N LYS A 61 -27.38 33.54 -1.36
CA LYS A 61 -26.72 34.80 -1.74
C LYS A 61 -27.42 35.91 -0.98
N ASP A 62 -26.65 36.79 -0.34
CA ASP A 62 -27.18 37.83 0.56
C ASP A 62 -28.15 37.24 1.62
N LYS A 63 -29.40 37.71 1.64
CA LYS A 63 -30.46 37.27 2.56
C LYS A 63 -31.45 36.28 1.93
N GLY A 64 -31.20 35.81 0.70
CA GLY A 64 -32.12 34.94 -0.04
C GLY A 64 -31.50 33.63 -0.51
N TYR A 65 -32.36 32.74 -1.00
CA TYR A 65 -31.95 31.53 -1.72
C TYR A 65 -32.35 31.66 -3.17
N TYR A 66 -31.41 31.40 -4.06
CA TYR A 66 -31.55 31.58 -5.50
C TYR A 66 -31.40 30.24 -6.19
N VAL A 67 -32.08 30.06 -7.33
CA VAL A 67 -31.92 28.87 -8.16
C VAL A 67 -30.44 28.78 -8.55
N ALA A 68 -29.78 27.68 -8.22
CA ALA A 68 -28.35 27.54 -8.46
C ALA A 68 -28.08 27.16 -9.93
N LYS A 69 -26.98 27.67 -10.49
CA LYS A 69 -26.32 27.04 -11.64
C LYS A 69 -25.16 26.18 -11.11
N ILE A 70 -24.77 25.18 -11.90
CA ILE A 70 -23.65 24.31 -11.55
C ILE A 70 -22.43 24.79 -12.33
N ALA A 71 -21.41 25.23 -11.61
CA ALA A 71 -20.16 25.73 -12.18
C ALA A 71 -19.34 24.60 -12.84
N PRO A 72 -18.36 24.92 -13.72
CA PRO A 72 -17.50 23.92 -14.36
C PRO A 72 -16.77 23.01 -13.37
N ASP A 73 -16.49 23.48 -12.16
CA ASP A 73 -15.83 22.74 -11.09
C ASP A 73 -16.79 21.90 -10.23
N GLY A 74 -18.07 21.87 -10.60
CA GLY A 74 -19.14 21.13 -9.93
C GLY A 74 -19.70 21.78 -8.66
N THR A 75 -19.37 23.04 -8.35
CA THR A 75 -19.98 23.78 -7.24
C THR A 75 -21.33 24.40 -7.60
N LEU A 76 -22.14 24.74 -6.59
CA LEU A 76 -23.37 25.52 -6.75
C LEU A 76 -23.04 27.01 -6.68
N GLU A 77 -23.35 27.73 -7.75
CA GLU A 77 -23.29 29.19 -7.79
C GLU A 77 -24.72 29.73 -7.83
N ALA A 78 -25.02 30.71 -6.96
CA ALA A 78 -26.29 31.42 -7.01
C ALA A 78 -26.43 32.19 -8.32
N THR A 79 -27.58 32.06 -8.96
CA THR A 79 -28.00 32.98 -10.03
C THR A 79 -28.65 34.23 -9.42
N ASP A 80 -29.17 35.13 -10.26
CA ASP A 80 -29.98 36.27 -9.80
C ASP A 80 -31.48 35.94 -9.75
N LEU A 81 -31.87 34.67 -9.96
CA LEU A 81 -33.26 34.21 -9.88
C LEU A 81 -33.59 33.71 -8.48
N LEU A 82 -34.43 34.47 -7.78
CA LEU A 82 -34.91 34.11 -6.45
C LEU A 82 -35.73 32.82 -6.51
N ALA A 83 -35.51 31.88 -5.58
CA ALA A 83 -36.14 30.57 -5.61
C ALA A 83 -37.46 30.56 -4.84
N HIS A 84 -38.50 29.98 -5.46
CA HIS A 84 -39.81 29.77 -4.85
C HIS A 84 -40.20 28.29 -4.75
N ASN A 85 -41.23 28.02 -3.93
CA ASN A 85 -41.90 26.72 -3.89
C ASN A 85 -42.53 26.41 -5.26
N ALA A 86 -42.67 25.12 -5.58
CA ALA A 86 -43.03 24.66 -6.92
C ALA A 86 -44.35 25.22 -7.46
N ASP A 87 -45.31 25.53 -6.59
CA ASP A 87 -46.64 26.06 -6.88
C ASP A 87 -46.65 27.53 -7.31
N VAL A 88 -45.60 28.29 -6.99
CA VAL A 88 -45.53 29.75 -7.22
C VAL A 88 -44.31 30.18 -8.04
N ARG A 89 -43.57 29.24 -8.63
CA ARG A 89 -42.39 29.58 -9.46
C ARG A 89 -42.77 30.33 -10.73
N THR A 90 -41.93 31.28 -11.07
CA THR A 90 -41.95 31.94 -12.39
C THR A 90 -41.51 30.97 -13.50
N THR A 91 -41.85 31.31 -14.75
CA THR A 91 -41.43 30.53 -15.92
C THR A 91 -39.90 30.43 -16.06
N ASP A 92 -39.18 31.48 -15.69
CA ASP A 92 -37.72 31.53 -15.75
C ASP A 92 -37.06 30.65 -14.68
N GLU A 93 -37.63 30.59 -13.48
CA GLU A 93 -37.20 29.65 -12.44
C GLU A 93 -37.40 28.20 -12.90
N ILE A 94 -38.55 27.87 -13.49
CA ILE A 94 -38.83 26.51 -13.99
C ILE A 94 -37.82 26.12 -15.07
N LYS A 95 -37.54 27.03 -16.02
CA LYS A 95 -36.57 26.81 -17.09
C LYS A 95 -35.16 26.59 -16.52
N THR A 96 -34.75 27.40 -15.54
CA THR A 96 -33.41 27.35 -14.93
C THR A 96 -33.24 26.11 -14.07
N ALA A 97 -34.25 25.75 -13.28
CA ALA A 97 -34.28 24.52 -12.49
C ALA A 97 -34.16 23.28 -13.36
N LYS A 98 -34.82 23.24 -14.53
CA LYS A 98 -34.71 22.14 -15.50
C LYS A 98 -33.34 22.09 -16.18
N ALA A 99 -32.68 23.22 -16.35
CA ALA A 99 -31.34 23.29 -16.94
C ALA A 99 -30.20 22.87 -15.99
N GLN A 100 -30.50 22.63 -14.70
CA GLN A 100 -29.51 22.14 -13.74
C GLN A 100 -28.98 20.77 -14.18
N LYS A 101 -27.67 20.70 -14.45
CA LYS A 101 -26.94 19.45 -14.70
C LYS A 101 -26.77 18.62 -13.41
N LYS A 102 -27.87 18.26 -12.75
CA LYS A 102 -27.88 17.60 -11.42
C LYS A 102 -27.02 16.33 -11.39
N ALA A 103 -27.03 15.53 -12.45
CA ALA A 103 -26.16 14.35 -12.57
C ALA A 103 -24.67 14.70 -12.50
N PHE A 104 -24.25 15.80 -13.15
CA PHE A 104 -22.87 16.29 -13.07
C PHE A 104 -22.53 16.84 -11.69
N PHE A 105 -23.46 17.54 -11.03
CA PHE A 105 -23.31 17.98 -9.64
C PHE A 105 -23.12 16.80 -8.70
N PHE A 106 -24.02 15.81 -8.72
CA PHE A 106 -23.92 14.64 -7.84
C PHE A 106 -22.69 13.76 -8.15
N LYS A 107 -22.27 13.66 -9.42
CA LYS A 107 -20.99 13.00 -9.78
C LYS A 107 -19.77 13.74 -9.21
N ASN A 108 -19.74 15.07 -9.29
CA ASN A 108 -18.64 15.86 -8.73
C ASN A 108 -18.68 15.94 -7.20
N ALA A 109 -19.87 15.96 -6.62
CA ALA A 109 -20.10 15.87 -5.18
C ALA A 109 -19.53 14.56 -4.63
N ALA A 110 -19.88 13.43 -5.25
CA ALA A 110 -19.30 12.13 -4.93
C ALA A 110 -17.77 12.20 -5.05
N ARG A 111 -17.23 12.72 -6.16
CA ARG A 111 -15.79 12.91 -6.33
C ARG A 111 -15.14 13.80 -5.26
N LYS A 112 -15.78 14.88 -4.81
CA LYS A 112 -15.23 15.79 -3.78
C LYS A 112 -15.30 15.18 -2.38
N VAL A 113 -16.37 14.48 -2.05
CA VAL A 113 -16.47 13.66 -0.84
C VAL A 113 -15.39 12.58 -0.84
N THR A 114 -15.19 11.93 -1.99
CA THR A 114 -14.17 10.91 -2.23
C THR A 114 -12.74 11.47 -2.21
N ALA A 115 -12.48 12.65 -2.77
CA ALA A 115 -11.16 13.30 -2.73
C ALA A 115 -10.85 13.90 -1.33
N ALA A 116 -11.88 14.27 -0.56
CA ALA A 116 -11.76 14.62 0.85
C ALA A 116 -11.56 13.37 1.74
N ARG A 117 -12.04 12.19 1.31
CA ARG A 117 -11.71 10.86 1.84
C ARG A 117 -10.31 10.41 1.34
N ARG A 118 -9.33 11.20 1.78
CA ARG A 118 -7.86 11.02 1.67
C ARG A 118 -7.40 9.59 1.92
N ALA A 119 -6.17 9.30 1.47
CA ALA A 119 -5.27 8.23 1.93
C ALA A 119 -5.87 7.39 3.07
N ILE A 120 -6.35 6.20 2.73
CA ILE A 120 -6.86 5.21 3.68
C ILE A 120 -5.82 4.99 4.77
N GLY A 121 -6.22 4.98 6.04
CA GLY A 121 -5.31 4.79 7.17
C GLY A 121 -5.54 3.47 7.89
N ILE A 122 -4.61 3.13 8.79
CA ILE A 122 -4.80 2.04 9.75
C ILE A 122 -6.03 2.32 10.63
N GLY A 123 -6.87 1.31 10.78
CA GLY A 123 -8.09 1.36 11.58
C GLY A 123 -7.83 1.25 13.08
N GLN A 124 -8.91 1.32 13.85
CA GLN A 124 -8.87 1.08 15.30
C GLN A 124 -9.29 -0.37 15.59
N SER A 125 -8.64 -0.98 16.57
CA SER A 125 -8.96 -2.31 17.09
C SER A 125 -9.27 -2.20 18.60
N SER A 126 -9.96 -3.20 19.16
CA SER A 126 -10.33 -3.23 20.58
C SER A 126 -9.09 -3.25 21.49
N VAL A 127 -8.05 -3.97 21.07
CA VAL A 127 -6.70 -3.82 21.59
C VAL A 127 -5.95 -2.89 20.64
N PRO A 128 -5.40 -1.75 21.08
CA PRO A 128 -4.69 -0.82 20.20
C PRO A 128 -3.58 -1.53 19.40
N TYR A 129 -3.40 -1.15 18.13
CA TYR A 129 -2.23 -1.57 17.36
C TYR A 129 -0.96 -0.95 17.95
N PHE A 130 0.17 -1.63 17.76
CA PHE A 130 1.48 -1.06 18.07
C PHE A 130 1.66 0.25 17.29
N PRO A 131 2.17 1.33 17.92
CA PRO A 131 2.35 2.58 17.21
C PRO A 131 3.31 2.42 16.02
N HIS A 132 2.91 2.94 14.86
CA HIS A 132 3.69 2.89 13.61
C HIS A 132 4.28 4.26 13.25
N VAL A 133 4.42 5.16 14.22
CA VAL A 133 5.06 6.47 14.11
C VAL A 133 5.84 6.78 15.39
N GLY A 134 6.82 7.67 15.29
CA GLY A 134 7.69 8.01 16.42
C GLY A 134 8.68 6.89 16.72
N SER A 135 9.05 6.75 18.01
CA SER A 135 10.05 5.77 18.44
C SER A 135 9.59 4.93 19.64
N PRO A 136 8.44 4.24 19.53
CA PRO A 136 7.92 3.39 20.61
C PRO A 136 8.88 2.23 20.91
N LYS A 137 8.82 1.72 22.14
CA LYS A 137 9.63 0.59 22.59
C LYS A 137 8.85 -0.72 22.53
N VAL A 138 9.52 -1.77 22.12
CA VAL A 138 9.03 -3.15 22.09
C VAL A 138 9.76 -3.93 23.16
N LEU A 139 9.04 -4.59 24.08
CA LEU A 139 9.69 -5.47 25.04
C LEU A 139 10.05 -6.78 24.34
N THR A 140 11.33 -7.02 24.08
CA THR A 140 11.80 -8.22 23.39
C THR A 140 12.44 -9.19 24.36
N VAL A 141 11.87 -10.40 24.48
CA VAL A 141 12.35 -11.44 25.38
C VAL A 141 12.97 -12.57 24.58
N LEU A 142 14.27 -12.80 24.78
CA LEU A 142 14.96 -13.96 24.22
C LEU A 142 14.69 -15.18 25.12
N VAL A 143 14.25 -16.29 24.54
CA VAL A 143 13.95 -17.51 25.30
C VAL A 143 14.53 -18.76 24.66
N ASP A 144 14.97 -19.69 25.49
CA ASP A 144 15.39 -21.03 25.07
C ASP A 144 14.73 -22.13 25.91
N PHE A 145 14.98 -23.38 25.52
CA PHE A 145 14.28 -24.53 26.09
C PHE A 145 15.27 -25.62 26.51
N SER A 146 14.85 -26.49 27.42
CA SER A 146 15.70 -27.59 27.91
C SER A 146 16.11 -28.56 26.81
N ASP A 147 15.23 -28.76 25.83
CA ASP A 147 15.41 -29.63 24.66
C ASP A 147 15.94 -28.88 23.43
N ASN A 148 15.95 -27.54 23.45
CA ASN A 148 16.37 -26.73 22.32
C ASN A 148 16.98 -25.39 22.78
N PRO A 149 18.27 -25.37 23.16
CA PRO A 149 18.99 -24.14 23.50
C PRO A 149 19.35 -23.31 22.25
N PHE A 150 19.66 -22.03 22.43
CA PHE A 150 20.18 -21.18 21.34
C PHE A 150 21.44 -21.79 20.72
N THR A 151 21.55 -21.69 19.40
CA THR A 151 22.74 -22.07 18.62
C THR A 151 23.67 -20.86 18.40
N VAL A 152 23.13 -19.65 18.22
CA VAL A 152 23.92 -18.43 18.15
C VAL A 152 24.77 -18.30 19.41
N LYS A 153 26.06 -17.97 19.24
CA LYS A 153 27.06 -18.04 20.34
C LYS A 153 26.79 -17.02 21.44
N ASP A 154 26.40 -15.81 21.03
CA ASP A 154 26.00 -14.72 21.91
C ASP A 154 24.62 -14.23 21.46
N PRO A 155 23.52 -14.85 21.96
CA PRO A 155 22.17 -14.49 21.56
C PRO A 155 21.88 -13.00 21.75
N LYS A 156 22.39 -12.41 22.84
CA LYS A 156 22.15 -11.00 23.13
C LYS A 156 22.83 -10.12 22.09
N ALA A 157 24.11 -10.33 21.81
CA ALA A 157 24.82 -9.54 20.80
C ALA A 157 24.27 -9.77 19.39
N SER A 158 23.95 -11.02 19.01
CA SER A 158 23.37 -11.35 17.71
C SER A 158 22.00 -10.70 17.51
N PHE A 159 21.11 -10.75 18.51
CA PHE A 159 19.79 -10.12 18.39
C PHE A 159 19.81 -8.60 18.58
N GLU A 160 20.79 -8.04 19.28
CA GLU A 160 20.99 -6.58 19.34
C GLU A 160 21.27 -6.01 17.94
N GLN A 161 22.20 -6.61 17.18
CA GLN A 161 22.43 -6.15 15.80
C GLN A 161 21.28 -6.50 14.84
N TYR A 162 20.58 -7.62 15.05
CA TYR A 162 19.43 -8.03 14.23
C TYR A 162 18.25 -7.07 14.41
N LEU A 163 17.99 -6.60 15.62
CA LEU A 163 16.83 -5.76 15.94
C LEU A 163 17.16 -4.27 15.89
N ASN A 164 18.25 -3.83 16.51
CA ASN A 164 18.56 -2.41 16.75
C ASN A 164 19.73 -1.86 15.93
N GLY A 165 20.51 -2.71 15.26
CA GLY A 165 21.73 -2.31 14.55
C GLY A 165 21.52 -1.19 13.52
N GLU A 166 22.52 -0.35 13.31
CA GLU A 166 22.56 0.64 12.23
C GLU A 166 23.58 0.19 11.17
N GLY A 167 23.20 0.27 9.89
CA GLY A 167 24.03 -0.20 8.79
C GLY A 167 24.09 -1.74 8.66
N LYS A 168 25.15 -2.22 8.00
CA LYS A 168 25.31 -3.63 7.64
C LYS A 168 25.77 -4.46 8.87
N PRO A 169 25.05 -5.54 9.26
CA PRO A 169 25.45 -6.41 10.35
C PRO A 169 26.81 -7.09 10.11
N VAL A 170 27.51 -7.42 11.20
CA VAL A 170 28.79 -8.13 11.16
C VAL A 170 28.60 -9.59 11.57
N SER A 171 29.42 -10.48 11.04
CA SER A 171 29.34 -11.90 11.38
C SER A 171 29.75 -12.13 12.83
N LEU A 172 28.88 -12.78 13.61
CA LEU A 172 29.20 -13.32 14.94
C LEU A 172 29.28 -14.86 14.93
N GLY A 173 29.32 -15.44 13.74
CA GLY A 173 29.49 -16.88 13.51
C GLY A 173 28.23 -17.59 13.02
N THR A 174 27.11 -16.87 12.85
CA THR A 174 25.81 -17.44 12.44
C THR A 174 25.21 -16.71 11.23
N ASN A 175 26.08 -16.14 10.40
CA ASN A 175 25.75 -15.48 9.13
C ASN A 175 24.89 -14.21 9.26
N GLU A 176 25.01 -13.48 10.37
CA GLU A 176 24.32 -12.21 10.61
C GLU A 176 24.57 -11.19 9.48
N GLN A 177 25.79 -11.18 8.92
CA GLN A 177 26.19 -10.31 7.82
C GLN A 177 25.42 -10.55 6.51
N LEU A 178 24.61 -11.61 6.40
CA LEU A 178 23.73 -11.79 5.25
C LEU A 178 22.57 -10.80 5.27
N ASN A 179 22.04 -10.45 6.45
CA ASN A 179 20.98 -9.46 6.59
C ASN A 179 21.41 -8.11 6.00
N TYR A 180 20.56 -7.48 5.18
CA TYR A 180 20.86 -6.19 4.57
C TYR A 180 21.05 -5.09 5.62
N GLY A 181 20.19 -5.08 6.63
CA GLY A 181 20.22 -4.22 7.82
C GLY A 181 19.45 -4.88 8.97
N SER A 182 19.22 -4.12 10.04
CA SER A 182 18.39 -4.56 11.17
C SER A 182 16.89 -4.34 10.91
N VAL A 183 16.04 -4.92 11.76
CA VAL A 183 14.59 -4.65 11.77
C VAL A 183 14.31 -3.16 11.97
N ARG A 184 14.96 -2.52 12.94
CA ARG A 184 14.82 -1.08 13.18
C ARG A 184 15.23 -0.25 11.97
N GLN A 185 16.33 -0.62 11.30
CA GLN A 185 16.77 0.06 10.09
C GLN A 185 15.76 -0.08 8.95
N TYR A 186 15.20 -1.28 8.75
CA TYR A 186 14.17 -1.52 7.74
C TYR A 186 12.98 -0.56 7.92
N PHE A 187 12.38 -0.51 9.11
CA PHE A 187 11.24 0.36 9.38
C PHE A 187 11.58 1.86 9.35
N LYS A 188 12.78 2.23 9.80
CA LYS A 188 13.30 3.61 9.68
C LYS A 188 13.42 4.03 8.21
N ASP A 189 13.94 3.17 7.35
CA ASP A 189 14.10 3.47 5.93
C ASP A 189 12.77 3.47 5.18
N MET A 190 11.88 2.49 5.44
CA MET A 190 10.55 2.44 4.83
C MET A 190 9.72 3.68 5.17
N SER A 191 9.91 4.22 6.38
CA SER A 191 9.16 5.36 6.88
C SER A 191 9.80 6.73 6.64
N ASN A 192 10.98 6.76 5.99
CA ASN A 192 11.81 7.97 5.89
C ASN A 192 12.08 8.63 7.27
N GLY A 193 12.30 7.81 8.30
CA GLY A 193 12.59 8.23 9.67
C GLY A 193 11.37 8.63 10.51
N LYS A 194 10.14 8.58 9.97
CA LYS A 194 8.92 8.86 10.74
C LYS A 194 8.59 7.79 11.78
N PHE A 195 9.11 6.59 11.59
CA PHE A 195 8.96 5.47 12.51
C PHE A 195 10.30 4.80 12.75
N THR A 196 10.70 4.67 14.01
CA THR A 196 12.00 4.12 14.40
C THR A 196 11.81 3.35 15.71
N PRO A 197 11.28 2.11 15.65
CA PRO A 197 11.01 1.32 16.84
C PRO A 197 12.30 1.01 17.60
N GLN A 198 12.19 0.83 18.91
CA GLN A 198 13.31 0.49 19.79
C GLN A 198 13.04 -0.87 20.43
N PHE A 199 13.91 -1.85 20.25
CA PHE A 199 13.70 -3.18 20.80
C PHE A 199 14.48 -3.33 22.11
N GLY A 200 13.77 -3.36 23.24
CA GLY A 200 14.37 -3.57 24.55
C GLY A 200 14.62 -5.05 24.80
N ILE A 201 15.86 -5.50 24.66
CA ILE A 201 16.21 -6.94 24.72
C ILE A 201 16.54 -7.39 26.14
N VAL A 202 15.83 -8.41 26.62
CA VAL A 202 16.10 -9.13 27.88
C VAL A 202 16.26 -10.64 27.64
N GLY A 203 16.87 -11.33 28.60
CA GLY A 203 17.24 -12.74 28.47
C GLY A 203 18.64 -12.95 27.85
N PRO A 204 18.96 -14.17 27.37
CA PRO A 204 18.05 -15.30 27.19
C PRO A 204 17.59 -15.94 28.50
N TYR A 205 16.31 -16.34 28.56
CA TYR A 205 15.74 -17.08 29.68
C TYR A 205 15.38 -18.52 29.27
N ARG A 206 15.67 -19.46 30.16
CA ARG A 206 15.23 -20.86 30.01
C ARG A 206 13.77 -20.99 30.42
N MET A 207 12.91 -21.37 29.49
CA MET A 207 11.50 -21.62 29.79
C MET A 207 11.32 -22.90 30.62
N PRO A 208 10.28 -22.94 31.50
CA PRO A 208 10.05 -24.07 32.40
C PRO A 208 9.55 -25.34 31.69
N ARG A 209 9.06 -25.21 30.44
CA ARG A 209 8.62 -26.34 29.60
C ARG A 209 9.49 -26.46 28.34
N PRO A 210 9.60 -27.65 27.73
CA PRO A 210 10.33 -27.83 26.47
C PRO A 210 9.65 -27.10 25.30
N LEU A 211 10.39 -26.88 24.21
CA LEU A 211 9.86 -26.25 22.98
C LEU A 211 8.60 -27.00 22.49
N ALA A 212 8.66 -28.33 22.50
CA ALA A 212 7.56 -29.15 22.03
C ALA A 212 6.25 -29.03 22.85
N TYR A 213 6.32 -28.49 24.06
CA TYR A 213 5.12 -28.16 24.83
C TYR A 213 4.47 -26.88 24.32
N TYR A 214 5.26 -25.82 24.08
CA TYR A 214 4.73 -24.53 23.63
C TYR A 214 4.32 -24.57 22.16
N GLY A 215 5.11 -25.25 21.31
CA GLY A 215 4.82 -25.46 19.90
C GLY A 215 3.82 -26.58 19.61
N LYS A 216 2.98 -26.95 20.58
CA LYS A 216 2.05 -28.08 20.45
C LYS A 216 0.86 -27.69 19.59
N ASP A 217 0.60 -28.46 18.54
CA ASP A 217 -0.63 -28.36 17.75
C ASP A 217 -1.79 -29.18 18.33
N ALA A 218 -3.03 -28.77 18.03
CA ALA A 218 -4.24 -29.54 18.27
C ALA A 218 -5.20 -29.45 17.09
N GLY A 219 -5.29 -30.52 16.28
CA GLY A 219 -6.09 -30.52 15.06
C GLY A 219 -5.55 -29.51 14.05
N SER A 220 -6.39 -28.59 13.59
CA SER A 220 -6.00 -27.48 12.70
C SER A 220 -5.50 -26.23 13.44
N SER A 221 -5.46 -26.24 14.77
CA SER A 221 -4.97 -25.12 15.58
C SER A 221 -3.49 -25.28 15.91
N HIS A 222 -2.69 -24.31 15.50
CA HIS A 222 -1.25 -24.29 15.77
C HIS A 222 -0.92 -23.64 17.12
N ASP A 223 0.07 -24.20 17.82
CA ASP A 223 0.63 -23.67 19.08
C ASP A 223 -0.43 -23.37 20.17
N VAL A 224 -1.23 -24.36 20.56
CA VAL A 224 -2.33 -24.15 21.53
C VAL A 224 -1.86 -23.68 22.91
N ASN A 225 -0.56 -23.78 23.21
CA ASN A 225 0.05 -23.34 24.45
C ASN A 225 0.85 -22.03 24.31
N ILE A 226 0.69 -21.28 23.21
CA ILE A 226 1.48 -20.08 22.95
C ILE A 226 1.29 -18.99 24.01
N THR A 227 0.07 -18.82 24.54
CA THR A 227 -0.21 -17.85 25.62
C THR A 227 0.59 -18.17 26.89
N GLU A 228 0.84 -19.46 27.17
CA GLU A 228 1.68 -19.87 28.31
C GLU A 228 3.14 -19.51 28.07
N LEU A 229 3.66 -19.61 26.83
CA LEU A 229 5.00 -19.14 26.49
C LEU A 229 5.15 -17.65 26.77
N ILE A 230 4.19 -16.83 26.32
CA ILE A 230 4.22 -15.38 26.54
C ILE A 230 4.19 -15.07 28.03
N LYS A 231 3.34 -15.77 28.80
CA LYS A 231 3.25 -15.62 30.25
C LYS A 231 4.57 -15.97 30.94
N ASP A 232 5.15 -17.13 30.63
CA ASP A 232 6.40 -17.60 31.25
C ASP A 232 7.59 -16.68 30.89
N ALA A 233 7.65 -16.20 29.64
CA ALA A 233 8.65 -15.24 29.19
C ALA A 233 8.54 -13.90 29.95
N CYS A 234 7.31 -13.42 30.17
CA CYS A 234 7.07 -12.19 30.91
C CYS A 234 7.40 -12.31 32.39
N GLU A 235 7.04 -13.43 33.04
CA GLU A 235 7.41 -13.67 34.43
C GLU A 235 8.93 -13.81 34.58
N ALA A 236 9.64 -14.40 33.61
CA ALA A 236 11.10 -14.48 33.63
C ALA A 236 11.78 -13.09 33.48
N ALA A 237 11.16 -12.17 32.74
CA ALA A 237 11.64 -10.80 32.55
C ALA A 237 11.26 -9.84 33.71
N LYS A 238 10.47 -10.30 34.67
CA LYS A 238 9.94 -9.48 35.76
C LYS A 238 11.02 -8.80 36.58
N GLY A 239 10.81 -7.52 36.91
CA GLY A 239 11.74 -6.70 37.67
C GLY A 239 13.04 -6.33 36.94
N GLN A 240 13.23 -6.74 35.68
CA GLN A 240 14.43 -6.39 34.88
C GLN A 240 14.22 -5.14 34.01
N VAL A 241 12.96 -4.73 33.81
CA VAL A 241 12.57 -3.62 32.93
C VAL A 241 11.58 -2.71 33.64
N ASP A 242 11.63 -1.42 33.32
CA ASP A 242 10.55 -0.49 33.65
C ASP A 242 9.43 -0.64 32.62
N LEU A 243 8.30 -1.23 33.01
CA LEU A 243 7.18 -1.49 32.11
C LEU A 243 6.50 -0.22 31.59
N LYS A 244 6.68 0.91 32.29
CA LYS A 244 6.18 2.22 31.81
C LYS A 244 6.80 2.62 30.48
N ASP A 245 8.02 2.19 30.19
CA ASP A 245 8.71 2.51 28.95
C ASP A 245 8.07 1.86 27.71
N TYR A 246 7.21 0.85 27.90
CA TYR A 246 6.57 0.06 26.85
C TYR A 246 5.05 0.28 26.76
N ASP A 247 4.55 1.33 27.41
CA ASP A 247 3.15 1.77 27.42
C ASP A 247 3.11 3.21 26.87
N SER A 248 3.09 3.34 25.55
CA SER A 248 3.25 4.64 24.87
C SER A 248 2.03 5.55 25.02
N ASN A 249 0.86 5.00 25.36
CA ASN A 249 -0.40 5.76 25.49
C ASN A 249 -0.86 5.94 26.95
N GLY A 250 -0.19 5.31 27.91
CA GLY A 250 -0.43 5.44 29.35
C GLY A 250 -1.67 4.69 29.85
N ASP A 251 -2.17 3.69 29.12
CA ASP A 251 -3.40 2.96 29.45
C ASP A 251 -3.16 1.73 30.34
N LYS A 252 -1.92 1.49 30.78
CA LYS A 252 -1.48 0.32 31.55
C LYS A 252 -1.54 -1.00 30.78
N ILE A 253 -1.59 -0.93 29.45
CA ILE A 253 -1.41 -2.05 28.54
C ILE A 253 -0.05 -1.88 27.86
N ILE A 254 0.80 -2.91 27.95
CA ILE A 254 2.05 -2.95 27.21
C ILE A 254 1.73 -3.04 25.71
N ASP A 255 2.27 -2.11 24.93
CA ASP A 255 1.97 -1.94 23.51
C ASP A 255 2.27 -3.24 22.74
N LEU A 256 3.42 -3.87 23.02
CA LEU A 256 3.84 -5.12 22.42
C LEU A 256 4.92 -5.84 23.24
N VAL A 257 4.69 -7.14 23.49
CA VAL A 257 5.74 -8.08 23.91
C VAL A 257 6.13 -8.97 22.73
N TYR A 258 7.42 -9.02 22.39
CA TYR A 258 7.91 -9.85 21.30
C TYR A 258 8.85 -10.94 21.84
N VAL A 259 8.55 -12.20 21.60
CA VAL A 259 9.38 -13.33 22.02
C VAL A 259 10.22 -13.82 20.84
N VAL A 260 11.54 -13.86 21.01
CA VAL A 260 12.43 -14.55 20.06
C VAL A 260 12.88 -15.85 20.70
N TYR A 261 12.54 -16.98 20.09
CA TYR A 261 12.78 -18.30 20.65
C TYR A 261 13.89 -19.06 19.91
N ALA A 262 14.68 -19.83 20.65
CA ALA A 262 15.71 -20.70 20.09
C ALA A 262 15.10 -21.77 19.17
N GLY A 263 15.73 -22.06 18.03
CA GLY A 263 15.28 -23.09 17.08
C GLY A 263 14.74 -22.57 15.74
N TYR A 264 14.11 -23.48 14.98
CA TYR A 264 13.56 -23.20 13.65
C TYR A 264 12.07 -22.83 13.71
N ALA A 265 11.54 -22.28 12.63
CA ALA A 265 10.11 -22.01 12.45
C ALA A 265 9.34 -23.24 11.95
N GLN A 266 8.15 -23.48 12.50
CA GLN A 266 7.20 -24.47 11.98
C GLN A 266 6.71 -24.10 10.56
N SER A 267 6.59 -22.80 10.26
CA SER A 267 6.15 -22.28 8.96
C SER A 267 7.10 -22.64 7.79
N MET A 268 8.31 -23.10 8.10
CA MET A 268 9.30 -23.52 7.11
C MET A 268 9.26 -25.03 6.89
N GLY A 269 8.95 -25.44 5.65
CA GLY A 269 8.88 -26.85 5.27
C GLY A 269 10.16 -27.63 5.63
N GLY A 270 9.97 -28.84 6.18
CA GLY A 270 11.06 -29.71 6.65
C GLY A 270 11.44 -29.53 8.13
N ASN A 271 10.72 -28.69 8.87
CA ASN A 271 10.84 -28.54 10.32
C ASN A 271 9.78 -29.34 11.08
N LEU A 272 9.86 -29.33 12.42
CA LEU A 272 9.02 -30.18 13.26
C LEU A 272 7.67 -29.51 13.48
N ALA A 273 6.60 -30.31 13.55
CA ALA A 273 5.27 -29.83 13.95
C ALA A 273 5.18 -29.39 15.43
N THR A 274 6.29 -29.52 16.16
CA THR A 274 6.45 -29.09 17.55
C THR A 274 7.33 -27.84 17.69
N ASP A 275 7.87 -27.34 16.57
CA ASP A 275 8.40 -25.98 16.55
C ASP A 275 7.24 -25.00 16.62
N ILE A 276 7.50 -23.78 17.09
CA ILE A 276 6.46 -22.73 17.13
C ILE A 276 6.26 -22.17 15.71
N TRP A 277 5.02 -21.85 15.35
CA TRP A 277 4.71 -21.09 14.14
C TRP A 277 4.89 -19.58 14.43
N PRO A 278 5.82 -18.86 13.76
CA PRO A 278 5.94 -17.42 13.93
C PRO A 278 4.62 -16.71 13.63
N LYS A 279 4.17 -15.85 14.55
CA LYS A 279 2.87 -15.19 14.47
C LYS A 279 2.84 -13.95 15.35
N SER A 280 1.90 -13.05 15.07
CA SER A 280 1.44 -12.04 16.03
C SER A 280 -0.03 -12.24 16.40
N SER A 281 -0.41 -11.84 17.62
CA SER A 281 -1.79 -11.94 18.09
C SER A 281 -2.03 -11.00 19.27
N VAL A 282 -3.24 -11.09 19.83
CA VAL A 282 -3.71 -10.38 21.01
C VAL A 282 -3.78 -11.35 22.19
N SER A 283 -3.41 -10.89 23.38
CA SER A 283 -3.62 -11.60 24.65
C SER A 283 -4.80 -11.03 25.45
N TYR A 284 -5.51 -10.03 24.93
CA TYR A 284 -6.68 -9.39 25.54
C TYR A 284 -6.48 -8.98 27.02
N GLY A 285 -5.26 -8.60 27.40
CA GLY A 285 -4.95 -8.25 28.79
C GLY A 285 -4.96 -9.42 29.78
N SER A 286 -5.05 -10.67 29.30
CA SER A 286 -5.14 -11.87 30.17
C SER A 286 -3.85 -12.18 30.94
N ILE A 287 -2.73 -11.57 30.54
CA ILE A 287 -1.42 -11.69 31.20
C ILE A 287 -1.14 -10.37 31.92
N ALA A 288 -0.98 -10.45 33.24
CA ALA A 288 -0.64 -9.31 34.08
C ALA A 288 0.81 -9.39 34.57
N LEU A 289 1.51 -8.26 34.59
CA LEU A 289 2.89 -8.12 35.04
C LEU A 289 3.05 -6.77 35.75
N ASP A 290 3.39 -6.77 37.04
CA ASP A 290 3.67 -5.58 37.86
C ASP A 290 2.68 -4.42 37.68
N GLY A 291 1.38 -4.73 37.64
CA GLY A 291 0.29 -3.74 37.51
C GLY A 291 0.00 -3.28 36.08
N TYR A 292 0.67 -3.87 35.09
CA TYR A 292 0.37 -3.74 33.66
C TYR A 292 -0.30 -5.02 33.14
N THR A 293 -0.94 -4.91 31.98
CA THR A 293 -1.41 -6.07 31.21
C THR A 293 -0.76 -6.10 29.84
N ILE A 294 -0.72 -7.26 29.20
CA ILE A 294 -0.21 -7.40 27.83
C ILE A 294 -1.38 -7.32 26.87
N GLY A 295 -1.34 -6.40 25.91
CA GLY A 295 -2.35 -6.28 24.86
C GLY A 295 -2.07 -7.20 23.68
N ARG A 296 -0.86 -7.09 23.13
CA ARG A 296 -0.40 -7.79 21.93
C ARG A 296 0.91 -8.52 22.16
N TYR A 297 1.11 -9.58 21.39
CA TYR A 297 2.39 -10.27 21.34
C TYR A 297 2.78 -10.66 19.91
N GLY A 298 4.09 -10.82 19.70
CA GLY A 298 4.69 -11.43 18.50
C GLY A 298 5.67 -12.52 18.89
N VAL A 299 5.85 -13.53 18.03
CA VAL A 299 6.83 -14.61 18.24
C VAL A 299 7.61 -14.89 16.96
N SER A 300 8.92 -15.07 17.07
CA SER A 300 9.76 -15.46 15.93
C SER A 300 10.95 -16.33 16.34
N ASN A 301 11.42 -17.11 15.38
CA ASN A 301 12.47 -18.10 15.54
C ASN A 301 13.89 -17.53 15.41
N GLU A 302 14.84 -18.26 15.99
CA GLU A 302 16.26 -17.99 15.87
C GLU A 302 16.86 -18.36 14.50
N LEU A 303 16.52 -19.53 13.97
CA LEU A 303 17.26 -20.17 12.87
C LEU A 303 16.53 -20.12 11.53
N ASN A 304 17.23 -19.73 10.47
CA ASN A 304 16.72 -19.74 9.10
C ASN A 304 16.62 -21.15 8.52
N ALA A 305 15.84 -21.31 7.46
CA ALA A 305 15.69 -22.53 6.67
C ALA A 305 15.17 -23.72 7.50
N ASN A 306 15.80 -24.90 7.38
CA ASN A 306 15.32 -26.10 8.05
C ASN A 306 16.44 -27.05 8.51
N ARG A 307 16.06 -28.09 9.24
CA ARG A 307 16.99 -29.08 9.82
C ARG A 307 17.80 -29.88 8.81
N THR A 308 17.54 -29.75 7.52
CA THR A 308 18.21 -30.52 6.46
C THR A 308 19.01 -29.65 5.49
N SER A 309 18.83 -28.32 5.51
CA SER A 309 19.36 -27.38 4.52
C SER A 309 19.49 -25.96 5.10
N PRO A 310 20.51 -25.17 4.71
CA PRO A 310 21.54 -25.49 3.71
C PRO A 310 22.64 -26.40 4.25
N LYS A 311 23.31 -27.12 3.34
CA LYS A 311 24.49 -27.93 3.65
C LYS A 311 25.76 -27.28 3.13
N LYS A 312 26.82 -27.29 3.94
CA LYS A 312 28.19 -26.98 3.53
C LYS A 312 29.06 -28.17 3.91
N GLU A 313 29.83 -28.68 2.95
CA GLU A 313 30.72 -29.84 3.15
C GLU A 313 29.97 -31.05 3.77
N GLY A 314 28.75 -31.31 3.28
CA GLY A 314 27.91 -32.41 3.73
C GLY A 314 27.20 -32.21 5.08
N LYS A 315 27.48 -31.13 5.80
CA LYS A 315 26.89 -30.82 7.12
C LYS A 315 25.88 -29.69 7.03
N VAL A 316 24.79 -29.79 7.78
CA VAL A 316 23.80 -28.71 7.89
C VAL A 316 24.43 -27.51 8.60
N VAL A 317 24.31 -26.34 7.98
CA VAL A 317 24.79 -25.08 8.54
C VAL A 317 23.61 -24.34 9.14
N LYS A 318 23.67 -24.10 10.45
CA LYS A 318 22.71 -23.26 11.15
C LYS A 318 23.07 -21.79 10.90
N MET A 319 22.05 -21.01 10.56
CA MET A 319 22.18 -19.58 10.32
C MET A 319 21.08 -18.87 11.10
N ILE A 320 21.37 -17.68 11.59
CA ILE A 320 20.35 -16.79 12.13
C ILE A 320 19.28 -16.55 11.06
N ASN A 321 18.03 -16.42 11.50
CA ASN A 321 16.90 -16.10 10.63
C ASN A 321 17.17 -14.80 9.85
N GLY A 322 16.57 -14.68 8.66
CA GLY A 322 16.50 -13.39 7.99
C GLY A 322 15.57 -12.44 8.75
N ILE A 323 15.74 -11.13 8.61
CA ILE A 323 14.82 -10.15 9.23
C ILE A 323 13.42 -10.16 8.63
N GLY A 324 13.23 -10.71 7.42
CA GLY A 324 11.97 -10.62 6.68
C GLY A 324 10.77 -11.16 7.43
N LEU A 325 10.85 -12.39 7.93
CA LEU A 325 9.74 -13.00 8.67
C LEU A 325 9.39 -12.22 9.94
N PHE A 326 10.40 -11.70 10.66
CA PHE A 326 10.15 -10.80 11.80
C PHE A 326 9.44 -9.52 11.34
N CYS A 327 9.88 -8.91 10.24
CA CYS A 327 9.27 -7.69 9.72
C CYS A 327 7.81 -7.91 9.31
N HIS A 328 7.49 -9.06 8.69
CA HIS A 328 6.12 -9.44 8.34
C HIS A 328 5.23 -9.52 9.58
N GLU A 329 5.63 -10.32 10.58
CA GLU A 329 4.86 -10.48 11.81
C GLU A 329 4.74 -9.18 12.62
N PHE A 330 5.80 -8.38 12.64
CA PHE A 330 5.77 -7.07 13.29
C PHE A 330 4.81 -6.10 12.59
N SER A 331 4.64 -6.21 11.27
CA SER A 331 3.73 -5.37 10.48
C SER A 331 2.26 -5.60 10.84
N HIS A 332 1.86 -6.84 11.15
CA HIS A 332 0.53 -7.13 11.68
C HIS A 332 0.26 -6.45 13.02
N THR A 333 1.28 -6.35 13.89
CA THR A 333 1.12 -5.63 15.18
C THR A 333 0.75 -4.17 14.97
N MET A 334 1.18 -3.58 13.84
CA MET A 334 0.88 -2.21 13.41
C MET A 334 -0.41 -2.09 12.59
N GLY A 335 -1.07 -3.19 12.25
CA GLY A 335 -2.40 -3.20 11.64
C GLY A 335 -2.46 -3.58 10.17
N LEU A 336 -1.35 -3.92 9.51
CA LEU A 336 -1.40 -4.41 8.13
C LEU A 336 -1.92 -5.85 8.07
N PRO A 337 -2.79 -6.18 7.09
CA PRO A 337 -3.22 -7.54 6.83
C PRO A 337 -2.25 -8.29 5.95
N ASP A 338 -2.43 -9.61 5.89
CA ASP A 338 -1.89 -10.43 4.80
C ASP A 338 -2.49 -10.01 3.45
N PHE A 339 -1.66 -9.96 2.42
CA PHE A 339 -2.08 -9.80 1.03
C PHE A 339 -2.12 -11.13 0.27
N TYR A 340 -1.53 -12.22 0.77
CA TYR A 340 -1.73 -13.52 0.13
C TYR A 340 -3.16 -14.05 0.35
N PRO A 341 -3.75 -14.77 -0.61
CA PRO A 341 -5.04 -15.42 -0.44
C PRO A 341 -4.96 -16.63 0.49
N ILE A 342 -5.82 -16.67 1.50
CA ILE A 342 -6.02 -17.87 2.33
C ILE A 342 -7.16 -18.75 1.81
N ALA A 343 -8.12 -18.17 1.10
CA ALA A 343 -9.20 -18.92 0.47
C ALA A 343 -8.64 -19.76 -0.68
N THR A 344 -8.79 -21.09 -0.60
CA THR A 344 -8.24 -22.03 -1.57
C THR A 344 -8.67 -21.72 -3.00
N GLU A 345 -9.91 -21.29 -3.20
CA GLU A 345 -10.45 -20.89 -4.50
C GLU A 345 -9.77 -19.64 -5.10
N ALA A 346 -9.15 -18.81 -4.26
CA ALA A 346 -8.43 -17.61 -4.66
C ALA A 346 -6.92 -17.86 -4.83
N GLN A 347 -6.42 -19.06 -4.52
CA GLN A 347 -5.02 -19.45 -4.72
C GLN A 347 -4.75 -19.78 -6.21
N ILE A 348 -4.87 -18.75 -7.05
CA ILE A 348 -4.76 -18.80 -8.51
C ILE A 348 -3.76 -17.75 -9.01
N ASP A 349 -3.27 -17.91 -10.24
CA ASP A 349 -2.43 -16.91 -10.90
C ASP A 349 -3.16 -15.55 -11.00
N ASN A 350 -2.40 -14.45 -10.99
CA ASN A 350 -2.88 -13.06 -11.03
C ASN A 350 -3.77 -12.63 -9.84
N GLN A 351 -3.64 -13.29 -8.69
CA GLN A 351 -4.37 -12.94 -7.47
C GLN A 351 -3.52 -12.17 -6.44
N GLY A 352 -2.38 -12.73 -6.04
CA GLY A 352 -1.57 -12.19 -4.95
C GLY A 352 -0.61 -11.07 -5.35
N MET A 353 0.33 -10.79 -4.46
CA MET A 353 1.50 -9.95 -4.65
C MET A 353 2.80 -10.77 -4.79
N GLU A 354 2.80 -12.01 -4.32
CA GLU A 354 3.95 -12.92 -4.35
C GLU A 354 5.21 -12.25 -3.72
N TYR A 355 6.38 -12.30 -4.36
CA TYR A 355 7.58 -11.65 -3.81
C TYR A 355 7.57 -10.12 -3.86
N TRP A 356 6.56 -9.48 -4.48
CA TRP A 356 6.53 -8.02 -4.67
C TRP A 356 6.01 -7.22 -3.48
N ASP A 357 5.64 -7.91 -2.39
CA ASP A 357 5.21 -7.26 -1.16
C ASP A 357 5.65 -8.02 0.10
N LEU A 358 5.95 -7.28 1.18
CA LEU A 358 6.32 -7.90 2.46
C LEU A 358 5.15 -8.67 3.07
N MET A 359 3.92 -8.20 2.91
CA MET A 359 2.73 -8.83 3.48
C MET A 359 2.19 -9.98 2.61
N ASP A 360 2.97 -10.42 1.62
CA ASP A 360 2.71 -11.63 0.83
C ASP A 360 3.86 -12.64 0.95
N GLY A 361 4.75 -12.77 -0.04
CA GLY A 361 5.91 -13.68 -0.02
C GLY A 361 7.24 -12.96 0.10
N GLY A 362 7.25 -11.62 0.08
CA GLY A 362 8.43 -10.77 0.11
C GLY A 362 9.25 -10.86 1.40
N GLU A 363 8.70 -11.43 2.48
CA GLU A 363 9.43 -11.78 3.69
C GLU A 363 10.48 -12.88 3.46
N TYR A 364 10.35 -13.66 2.38
CA TYR A 364 11.31 -14.69 2.01
C TYR A 364 12.30 -14.24 0.92
N THR A 365 12.18 -13.03 0.41
CA THR A 365 13.10 -12.48 -0.59
C THR A 365 14.56 -12.57 -0.11
N ASN A 366 15.43 -13.14 -0.95
CA ASN A 366 16.82 -13.42 -0.59
C ASN A 366 16.97 -14.23 0.72
N ASN A 367 16.13 -15.26 0.90
CA ASN A 367 16.01 -16.08 2.12
C ASN A 367 15.67 -15.26 3.38
N GLY A 368 14.89 -14.19 3.21
CA GLY A 368 14.51 -13.24 4.25
C GLY A 368 15.61 -12.33 4.75
N PHE A 369 16.83 -12.43 4.23
CA PHE A 369 17.94 -11.54 4.61
C PHE A 369 17.82 -10.14 3.98
N SER A 370 16.99 -9.98 2.95
CA SER A 370 16.69 -8.68 2.33
C SER A 370 15.23 -8.67 1.93
N PRO A 371 14.31 -8.50 2.90
CA PRO A 371 12.88 -8.50 2.62
C PRO A 371 12.50 -7.45 1.58
N THR A 372 11.44 -7.72 0.84
CA THR A 372 10.86 -6.76 -0.10
C THR A 372 10.41 -5.50 0.65
N PRO A 373 10.71 -4.29 0.15
CA PRO A 373 10.19 -3.05 0.72
C PRO A 373 8.67 -3.00 0.71
N TYR A 374 8.08 -2.28 1.68
CA TYR A 374 6.66 -1.92 1.64
C TYR A 374 6.31 -1.28 0.29
N THR A 375 5.15 -1.62 -0.23
CA THR A 375 4.56 -0.93 -1.37
C THR A 375 4.40 0.57 -1.07
N PRO A 376 4.38 1.42 -2.11
CA PRO A 376 4.07 2.84 -1.93
C PRO A 376 2.67 3.07 -1.32
N TRP A 377 1.75 2.13 -1.52
CA TRP A 377 0.42 2.15 -0.90
C TRP A 377 0.53 1.98 0.62
N GLU A 378 1.20 0.94 1.12
CA GLU A 378 1.33 0.71 2.57
C GLU A 378 2.07 1.86 3.25
N LYS A 379 3.11 2.41 2.61
CA LYS A 379 3.80 3.61 3.11
C LYS A 379 2.85 4.81 3.24
N GLU A 380 1.89 4.98 2.34
CA GLU A 380 0.86 6.02 2.44
C GLU A 380 -0.17 5.70 3.54
N VAL A 381 -0.60 4.43 3.65
CA VAL A 381 -1.52 3.95 4.70
C VAL A 381 -0.98 4.15 6.10
N MET A 382 0.31 3.89 6.29
CA MET A 382 1.02 4.13 7.55
C MET A 382 1.29 5.62 7.83
N GLY A 383 0.89 6.53 6.92
CA GLY A 383 1.16 7.96 7.04
C GLY A 383 2.64 8.33 6.85
N TRP A 384 3.45 7.42 6.32
CA TRP A 384 4.88 7.63 6.12
C TRP A 384 5.20 8.46 4.89
N THR A 385 4.38 8.36 3.85
CA THR A 385 4.52 9.16 2.63
C THR A 385 3.17 9.67 2.15
N SER A 386 3.18 10.42 1.05
CA SER A 386 1.98 10.78 0.30
C SER A 386 2.29 10.65 -1.19
N LEU A 387 1.44 9.95 -1.93
CA LEU A 387 1.67 9.68 -3.33
C LEU A 387 1.30 10.88 -4.19
N ARG A 388 2.19 11.21 -5.12
CA ARG A 388 1.87 12.18 -6.16
C ARG A 388 0.91 11.56 -7.16
N THR A 389 -0.23 12.20 -7.40
CA THR A 389 -1.17 11.79 -8.45
C THR A 389 -0.80 12.38 -9.80
N LEU A 390 -0.78 11.55 -10.84
CA LEU A 390 -0.73 11.97 -12.24
C LEU A 390 -2.07 12.59 -12.65
N LYS A 391 -2.01 13.85 -13.08
CA LYS A 391 -3.18 14.57 -13.60
C LYS A 391 -3.53 14.08 -14.99
N ASP A 392 -4.80 14.14 -15.37
CA ASP A 392 -5.30 13.75 -16.69
C ASP A 392 -4.91 14.75 -17.79
N ALA A 393 -3.61 14.84 -18.04
CA ALA A 393 -2.97 15.65 -19.07
C ALA A 393 -1.74 14.91 -19.60
N ALA A 394 -1.49 15.07 -20.90
CA ALA A 394 -0.29 14.52 -21.54
C ALA A 394 0.97 14.99 -20.80
N THR A 395 1.79 14.05 -20.36
CA THR A 395 2.96 14.33 -19.51
C THR A 395 4.08 13.34 -19.81
N ASP A 396 5.30 13.84 -20.01
CA ASP A 396 6.49 13.00 -20.06
C ASP A 396 6.97 12.78 -18.61
N VAL A 397 7.08 11.53 -18.20
CA VAL A 397 7.40 11.15 -16.82
C VAL A 397 8.81 10.55 -16.78
N THR A 398 9.56 10.90 -15.74
CA THR A 398 10.81 10.24 -15.37
C THR A 398 10.73 9.89 -13.89
N LEU A 399 10.66 8.60 -13.57
CA LEU A 399 10.69 8.09 -12.21
C LEU A 399 12.13 7.83 -11.78
N GLN A 400 12.54 8.44 -10.66
CA GLN A 400 13.79 8.14 -9.98
C GLN A 400 13.71 6.79 -9.23
N PRO A 401 14.85 6.18 -8.81
CA PRO A 401 14.81 4.97 -8.00
C PRO A 401 13.93 5.13 -6.74
N ASP A 402 13.06 4.14 -6.47
CA ASP A 402 12.07 4.14 -5.37
C ASP A 402 10.99 5.24 -5.47
N GLU A 403 10.90 5.96 -6.61
CA GLU A 403 9.84 6.93 -6.85
C GLU A 403 8.57 6.25 -7.35
N ALA A 404 7.43 6.63 -6.77
CA ALA A 404 6.13 6.06 -7.11
C ALA A 404 5.03 7.11 -7.26
N TRP A 405 4.26 7.02 -8.34
CA TRP A 405 3.18 7.96 -8.67
C TRP A 405 1.85 7.21 -8.84
N LYS A 406 0.76 7.83 -8.39
CA LYS A 406 -0.61 7.28 -8.47
C LYS A 406 -1.29 7.68 -9.78
N ILE A 407 -2.00 6.75 -10.40
CA ILE A 407 -2.89 6.99 -11.55
C ILE A 407 -4.31 6.65 -11.11
N GLU A 408 -5.13 7.68 -10.90
CA GLU A 408 -6.52 7.51 -10.47
C GLU A 408 -7.39 6.89 -11.57
N SER A 409 -8.35 6.06 -11.19
CA SER A 409 -9.46 5.66 -12.07
C SER A 409 -10.69 6.55 -11.85
N ASP A 410 -11.75 6.32 -12.64
CA ASP A 410 -13.04 6.97 -12.43
C ASP A 410 -13.72 6.51 -11.12
N ASN A 411 -13.30 5.37 -10.57
CA ASN A 411 -13.72 4.86 -9.27
C ASN A 411 -12.56 4.97 -8.28
N SER A 412 -12.73 5.72 -7.20
CA SER A 412 -11.67 5.94 -6.22
C SER A 412 -11.20 4.70 -5.48
N ASP A 413 -12.05 3.68 -5.40
CA ASP A 413 -11.70 2.45 -4.71
C ASP A 413 -10.66 1.67 -5.51
N GLU A 414 -10.50 1.97 -6.81
CA GLU A 414 -9.53 1.33 -7.68
C GLU A 414 -8.62 2.31 -8.41
N TYR A 415 -7.32 2.02 -8.41
CA TYR A 415 -6.33 2.85 -9.08
C TYR A 415 -5.05 2.06 -9.32
N LEU A 416 -4.14 2.66 -10.08
CA LEU A 416 -2.80 2.12 -10.27
C LEU A 416 -1.76 2.96 -9.52
N ILE A 417 -0.64 2.32 -9.18
CA ILE A 417 0.58 3.01 -8.75
C ILE A 417 1.70 2.52 -9.64
N VAL A 418 2.42 3.42 -10.30
CA VAL A 418 3.66 3.11 -11.01
C VAL A 418 4.85 3.35 -10.08
N HIS A 419 5.78 2.41 -9.97
CA HIS A 419 6.89 2.46 -9.02
C HIS A 419 8.18 1.96 -9.64
N ASN A 420 9.24 2.76 -9.61
CA ASN A 420 10.54 2.37 -10.16
C ASN A 420 11.38 1.57 -9.15
N ILE A 421 11.37 0.25 -9.30
CA ILE A 421 12.14 -0.71 -8.51
C ILE A 421 13.50 -0.94 -9.17
N GLN A 422 14.57 -0.70 -8.43
CA GLN A 422 15.95 -0.79 -8.94
C GLN A 422 16.84 -1.57 -7.99
N LYS A 423 17.99 -2.04 -8.46
CA LYS A 423 18.98 -2.73 -7.62
C LYS A 423 19.74 -1.74 -6.72
N LYS A 424 19.00 -1.12 -5.79
CA LYS A 424 19.47 -0.07 -4.89
C LYS A 424 18.72 -0.17 -3.56
N GLY A 425 19.41 0.08 -2.44
CA GLY A 425 18.77 0.05 -1.13
C GLY A 425 18.22 -1.35 -0.79
N TRP A 426 17.12 -1.37 -0.06
CA TRP A 426 16.38 -2.59 0.30
C TRP A 426 15.82 -3.36 -0.91
N HIS A 427 15.59 -2.69 -2.05
CA HIS A 427 15.17 -3.33 -3.29
C HIS A 427 16.23 -4.29 -3.88
N THR A 428 17.48 -4.25 -3.42
CA THR A 428 18.55 -5.14 -3.90
C THR A 428 18.21 -6.63 -3.78
N GLY A 429 17.38 -7.02 -2.80
CA GLY A 429 16.87 -8.38 -2.65
C GLY A 429 15.97 -8.78 -3.82
N ILE A 430 14.87 -8.05 -3.98
CA ILE A 430 13.82 -8.33 -4.97
C ILE A 430 14.28 -8.05 -6.41
N ALA A 431 15.15 -7.05 -6.61
CA ALA A 431 15.72 -6.70 -7.92
C ALA A 431 16.59 -7.81 -8.54
N LYS A 432 16.91 -8.87 -7.79
CA LYS A 432 17.51 -10.10 -8.34
C LYS A 432 16.52 -10.93 -9.15
N LEU A 433 15.23 -10.79 -8.87
CA LEU A 433 14.14 -11.46 -9.58
C LEU A 433 13.68 -10.62 -10.78
N GLY A 434 13.52 -9.30 -10.61
CA GLY A 434 13.19 -8.37 -11.69
C GLY A 434 13.32 -6.91 -11.23
N HIS A 435 13.60 -5.99 -12.16
CA HIS A 435 13.69 -4.55 -11.90
C HIS A 435 13.12 -3.75 -13.07
N GLY A 436 12.82 -2.47 -12.83
CA GLY A 436 12.10 -1.58 -13.75
C GLY A 436 10.90 -0.93 -13.07
N MET A 437 9.90 -0.53 -13.85
CA MET A 437 8.66 0.04 -13.32
C MET A 437 7.65 -1.06 -13.04
N LEU A 438 7.40 -1.35 -11.76
CA LEU A 438 6.29 -2.19 -11.33
C LEU A 438 5.00 -1.36 -11.31
N VAL A 439 3.89 -1.98 -11.69
CA VAL A 439 2.56 -1.33 -11.69
C VAL A 439 1.68 -2.07 -10.70
N TYR A 440 1.37 -1.44 -9.56
CA TYR A 440 0.41 -1.99 -8.60
C TYR A 440 -1.02 -1.70 -9.05
N ARG A 441 -1.91 -2.66 -8.83
CA ARG A 441 -3.37 -2.56 -9.02
C ARG A 441 -4.02 -2.63 -7.65
N VAL A 442 -4.60 -1.52 -7.22
CA VAL A 442 -5.25 -1.37 -5.91
C VAL A 442 -6.76 -1.43 -6.10
N ASN A 443 -7.45 -2.23 -5.28
CA ASN A 443 -8.88 -2.22 -5.04
C ASN A 443 -9.21 -2.60 -3.57
N TYR A 444 -8.96 -1.69 -2.63
CA TYR A 444 -9.15 -2.05 -1.22
C TYR A 444 -10.61 -2.01 -0.78
N GLY A 445 -11.41 -1.08 -1.34
CA GLY A 445 -12.86 -1.00 -1.13
C GLY A 445 -13.33 -0.76 0.32
N LYS A 446 -12.42 -0.45 1.25
CA LYS A 446 -12.70 -0.13 2.67
C LYS A 446 -12.21 1.27 3.01
N ASP A 447 -12.80 1.86 4.05
CA ASP A 447 -12.45 3.19 4.56
C ASP A 447 -11.25 3.17 5.50
N LYS A 448 -10.90 2.00 6.05
CA LYS A 448 -9.77 1.77 6.95
C LYS A 448 -9.16 0.39 6.70
N VAL A 449 -7.86 0.28 6.99
CA VAL A 449 -7.10 -0.97 6.94
C VAL A 449 -7.14 -1.66 8.30
N ASN A 450 -7.38 -2.96 8.32
CA ASN A 450 -7.32 -3.79 9.53
C ASN A 450 -6.50 -5.05 9.27
N MET A 451 -5.74 -5.51 10.27
CA MET A 451 -4.87 -6.70 10.13
C MET A 451 -5.63 -7.98 9.78
N TYR A 452 -6.93 -8.04 10.03
CA TYR A 452 -7.77 -9.20 9.70
C TYR A 452 -8.43 -9.11 8.33
N ASP A 453 -8.13 -8.07 7.56
CA ASP A 453 -8.70 -7.91 6.24
C ASP A 453 -8.20 -8.99 5.29
N ARG A 454 -9.14 -9.56 4.52
CA ARG A 454 -8.87 -10.61 3.54
C ARG A 454 -8.78 -9.99 2.15
N VAL A 455 -7.64 -9.37 1.86
CA VAL A 455 -7.48 -8.42 0.74
C VAL A 455 -7.63 -9.11 -0.61
N ASN A 456 -7.12 -10.33 -0.74
CA ASN A 456 -7.09 -11.07 -2.00
C ASN A 456 -7.88 -12.39 -1.96
N ASP A 457 -8.81 -12.58 -1.01
CA ASP A 457 -9.56 -13.84 -0.88
C ASP A 457 -10.71 -14.02 -1.88
N THR A 458 -11.02 -13.02 -2.72
CA THR A 458 -12.08 -13.17 -3.74
C THR A 458 -11.47 -13.56 -5.09
N PRO A 459 -11.76 -14.77 -5.62
CA PRO A 459 -11.12 -15.25 -6.85
C PRO A 459 -11.35 -14.33 -8.04
N GLY A 460 -10.26 -13.98 -8.74
CA GLY A 460 -10.27 -13.10 -9.90
C GLY A 460 -10.62 -11.64 -9.59
N LYS A 461 -10.73 -11.29 -8.31
CA LYS A 461 -11.00 -9.93 -7.84
C LYS A 461 -10.03 -9.48 -6.75
N PRO A 462 -8.72 -9.45 -7.03
CA PRO A 462 -7.75 -9.08 -6.02
C PRO A 462 -7.91 -7.62 -5.60
N GLY A 463 -7.76 -7.38 -4.30
CA GLY A 463 -7.75 -6.05 -3.70
C GLY A 463 -6.37 -5.38 -3.72
N MET A 464 -5.28 -6.15 -3.81
CA MET A 464 -3.94 -5.65 -4.02
C MET A 464 -3.14 -6.65 -4.86
N THR A 465 -2.81 -6.30 -6.10
CA THR A 465 -1.96 -7.14 -6.97
C THR A 465 -1.09 -6.25 -7.85
N ILE A 466 -0.40 -6.82 -8.83
CA ILE A 466 0.33 -6.07 -9.86
C ILE A 466 -0.31 -6.25 -11.25
N VAL A 467 0.03 -5.34 -12.16
CA VAL A 467 -0.16 -5.50 -13.60
C VAL A 467 1.19 -5.93 -14.17
N PRO A 468 1.42 -7.23 -14.38
CA PRO A 468 2.70 -7.72 -14.89
C PRO A 468 2.89 -7.30 -16.36
N ALA A 469 4.11 -6.90 -16.73
CA ALA A 469 4.41 -6.42 -18.07
C ALA A 469 4.27 -7.49 -19.15
N ASP A 470 4.43 -8.76 -18.78
CA ASP A 470 4.19 -9.92 -19.63
C ASP A 470 2.75 -10.46 -19.59
N GLY A 471 1.89 -9.85 -18.77
CA GLY A 471 0.49 -10.22 -18.62
C GLY A 471 0.23 -11.45 -17.74
N MET A 472 1.24 -11.99 -17.03
CA MET A 472 1.06 -13.16 -16.16
C MET A 472 1.88 -13.11 -14.86
N LEU A 473 1.18 -12.96 -13.74
CA LEU A 473 1.73 -13.18 -12.40
C LEU A 473 1.43 -14.62 -11.96
N TYR A 474 2.42 -15.50 -12.02
CA TYR A 474 2.26 -16.88 -11.54
C TYR A 474 2.23 -16.94 -10.03
N SER A 475 1.33 -17.77 -9.50
CA SER A 475 1.22 -17.95 -8.06
C SER A 475 2.05 -19.11 -7.53
N SER A 476 2.64 -18.93 -6.34
CA SER A 476 3.33 -20.02 -5.64
C SER A 476 2.42 -21.24 -5.37
N TYR A 477 1.11 -21.03 -5.17
CA TYR A 477 0.14 -22.10 -4.94
C TYR A 477 -0.11 -23.00 -6.16
N THR A 478 0.16 -22.50 -7.37
CA THR A 478 0.04 -23.29 -8.60
C THR A 478 1.32 -24.05 -8.93
N ALA A 479 2.41 -23.83 -8.17
CA ALA A 479 3.73 -24.41 -8.42
C ALA A 479 3.96 -25.79 -7.78
N LYS A 480 3.25 -26.81 -8.27
CA LYS A 480 3.22 -28.16 -7.67
C LYS A 480 4.40 -29.04 -8.11
N THR A 481 4.92 -28.85 -9.33
CA THR A 481 6.08 -29.57 -9.87
C THR A 481 7.38 -28.75 -9.79
N ASP A 482 8.53 -29.40 -10.00
CA ASP A 482 9.82 -28.69 -10.06
C ASP A 482 9.90 -27.71 -11.22
N GLU A 483 9.30 -28.07 -12.36
CA GLU A 483 9.18 -27.22 -13.54
C GLU A 483 8.32 -25.99 -13.25
N GLU A 484 7.17 -26.17 -12.59
CA GLU A 484 6.28 -25.05 -12.23
C GLU A 484 6.93 -24.14 -11.17
N ARG A 485 7.64 -24.72 -10.19
CA ARG A 485 8.46 -23.94 -9.23
C ARG A 485 9.57 -23.16 -9.91
N LYS A 486 10.21 -23.74 -10.94
CA LYS A 486 11.21 -23.04 -11.74
C LYS A 486 10.57 -21.90 -12.52
N ARG A 487 9.43 -22.15 -13.19
CA ARG A 487 8.65 -21.14 -13.92
C ARG A 487 8.29 -19.97 -13.01
N TYR A 488 7.67 -20.25 -11.86
CA TYR A 488 7.32 -19.27 -10.84
C TYR A 488 8.52 -18.39 -10.48
N ARG A 489 9.66 -18.97 -10.13
CA ARG A 489 10.86 -18.18 -9.78
C ARG A 489 11.37 -17.31 -10.94
N THR A 490 11.32 -17.81 -12.18
CA THR A 490 11.86 -17.08 -13.33
C THR A 490 10.89 -16.06 -13.92
N SER A 491 9.57 -16.20 -13.71
CA SER A 491 8.56 -15.31 -14.29
C SER A 491 8.63 -13.90 -13.72
N HIS A 492 9.09 -13.74 -12.48
CA HIS A 492 9.23 -12.43 -11.83
C HIS A 492 10.07 -11.44 -12.64
N ALA A 493 10.98 -11.90 -13.50
CA ALA A 493 11.75 -11.02 -14.38
C ALA A 493 10.89 -10.33 -15.45
N GLY A 494 9.72 -10.88 -15.76
CA GLY A 494 8.73 -10.36 -16.71
C GLY A 494 7.70 -9.40 -16.09
N ASP A 495 7.66 -9.26 -14.77
CA ASP A 495 6.64 -8.46 -14.09
C ASP A 495 6.85 -6.94 -14.24
N PRO A 496 8.06 -6.37 -14.04
CA PRO A 496 8.27 -4.92 -14.19
C PRO A 496 8.37 -4.51 -15.66
N PHE A 497 7.99 -3.28 -15.99
CA PHE A 497 8.16 -2.69 -17.31
C PHE A 497 9.53 -1.99 -17.46
N PRO A 498 10.18 -2.04 -18.64
CA PRO A 498 9.75 -2.79 -19.82
C PRO A 498 10.02 -4.30 -19.70
N GLY A 499 10.77 -4.73 -18.68
CA GLY A 499 10.97 -6.13 -18.33
C GLY A 499 11.69 -6.94 -19.41
N THR A 500 11.68 -8.26 -19.23
CA THR A 500 12.30 -9.20 -20.19
C THR A 500 11.61 -9.22 -21.56
N ASN A 501 10.34 -8.79 -21.63
CA ASN A 501 9.56 -8.76 -22.86
C ASN A 501 9.64 -7.44 -23.64
N ASN A 502 10.39 -6.46 -23.16
CA ASN A 502 10.47 -5.11 -23.74
C ASN A 502 9.08 -4.46 -23.94
N ALA A 503 8.18 -4.66 -22.98
CA ALA A 503 6.85 -4.06 -22.97
C ALA A 503 6.98 -2.55 -22.84
N SER A 504 6.88 -1.84 -23.96
CA SER A 504 7.07 -0.39 -24.02
C SER A 504 5.77 0.40 -23.90
N GLU A 505 4.63 -0.28 -23.76
CA GLU A 505 3.31 0.34 -23.68
C GLU A 505 2.40 -0.41 -22.71
N LEU A 506 1.53 0.34 -22.03
CA LEU A 506 0.42 -0.16 -21.23
C LEU A 506 -0.81 0.66 -21.61
N LEU A 507 -1.68 0.12 -22.47
CA LEU A 507 -2.74 0.93 -23.10
C LEU A 507 -4.02 1.03 -22.26
N GLU A 508 -4.42 -0.08 -21.64
CA GLU A 508 -5.55 -0.16 -20.74
C GLU A 508 -5.34 -1.26 -19.71
N VAL A 509 -6.00 -1.14 -18.56
CA VAL A 509 -5.94 -2.13 -17.48
C VAL A 509 -7.35 -2.49 -17.03
N GLN A 510 -7.65 -3.78 -16.92
CA GLN A 510 -8.89 -4.26 -16.34
C GLN A 510 -8.82 -4.21 -14.81
N LEU A 511 -9.61 -3.32 -14.21
CA LEU A 511 -9.85 -3.25 -12.76
C LEU A 511 -11.06 -4.14 -12.40
N ASN A 512 -11.39 -4.29 -11.12
CA ASN A 512 -12.51 -5.15 -10.70
C ASN A 512 -13.87 -4.48 -10.98
N LEU A 513 -13.93 -3.15 -10.91
CA LEU A 513 -15.14 -2.34 -11.04
C LEU A 513 -15.17 -1.55 -12.35
N SER A 514 -14.04 -1.39 -13.04
CA SER A 514 -13.94 -0.61 -14.28
C SER A 514 -12.76 -1.03 -15.17
N THR A 515 -12.63 -0.40 -16.34
CA THR A 515 -11.44 -0.51 -17.18
C THR A 515 -10.75 0.86 -17.22
N LEU A 516 -9.48 0.90 -16.83
CA LEU A 516 -8.69 2.13 -16.83
C LEU A 516 -8.05 2.36 -18.20
N LYS A 517 -8.47 3.41 -18.91
CA LYS A 517 -7.94 3.80 -20.24
C LYS A 517 -7.03 5.01 -20.16
N LYS A 518 -5.92 4.86 -19.45
CA LYS A 518 -4.91 5.90 -19.24
C LYS A 518 -3.55 5.38 -19.74
N PRO A 519 -3.30 5.44 -21.06
CA PRO A 519 -2.19 4.72 -21.67
C PRO A 519 -0.84 5.30 -21.26
N LEU A 520 0.13 4.40 -21.06
CA LEU A 520 1.56 4.69 -20.94
C LEU A 520 2.24 4.27 -22.25
N TYR A 521 2.99 5.16 -22.87
CA TYR A 521 3.74 4.90 -24.09
C TYR A 521 5.23 5.05 -23.88
N ASN A 522 6.02 4.47 -24.79
CA ASN A 522 7.47 4.65 -24.83
C ASN A 522 8.16 4.37 -23.48
N ILE A 523 7.66 3.38 -22.73
CA ILE A 523 8.23 2.96 -21.45
C ILE A 523 9.65 2.45 -21.69
N LYS A 524 10.62 3.09 -21.03
CA LYS A 524 12.05 2.79 -21.17
C LYS A 524 12.71 2.82 -19.81
N GLU A 525 13.55 1.85 -19.55
CA GLU A 525 14.45 1.85 -18.41
C GLU A 525 15.84 2.28 -18.87
N ASN A 526 16.45 3.19 -18.12
CA ASN A 526 17.88 3.47 -18.19
C ASN A 526 18.54 2.81 -16.97
N THR A 527 19.20 1.67 -17.19
CA THR A 527 19.82 0.87 -16.12
C THR A 527 21.07 1.54 -15.52
N GLU A 528 21.76 2.40 -16.26
CA GLU A 528 22.91 3.16 -15.76
C GLU A 528 22.46 4.28 -14.82
N ALA A 529 21.45 5.05 -15.23
CA ALA A 529 20.86 6.11 -14.41
C ALA A 529 19.87 5.57 -13.36
N GLN A 530 19.45 4.31 -13.49
CA GLN A 530 18.42 3.65 -12.69
C GLN A 530 17.05 4.38 -12.74
N THR A 531 16.73 5.01 -13.87
CA THR A 531 15.48 5.76 -14.07
C THR A 531 14.55 5.05 -15.05
N VAL A 532 13.24 5.19 -14.87
CA VAL A 532 12.25 4.78 -15.88
C VAL A 532 11.54 6.00 -16.45
N THR A 533 11.39 6.05 -17.77
CA THR A 533 10.67 7.11 -18.49
C THR A 533 9.48 6.56 -19.25
N PHE A 534 8.40 7.33 -19.35
CA PHE A 534 7.24 7.01 -20.20
C PHE A 534 6.45 8.27 -20.55
N ASP A 535 5.68 8.21 -21.64
CA ASP A 535 4.74 9.26 -22.02
C ASP A 535 3.34 8.88 -21.55
N TYR A 536 2.74 9.73 -20.74
CA TYR A 536 1.42 9.53 -20.20
C TYR A 536 0.36 10.15 -21.13
N LEU A 537 -0.69 9.39 -21.46
CA LEU A 537 -1.88 9.77 -22.27
C LEU A 537 -1.65 10.14 -23.74
N LYS A 538 -0.44 10.52 -24.15
CA LYS A 538 -0.13 10.87 -25.53
C LYS A 538 1.21 10.27 -25.92
N LYS A 539 1.20 9.43 -26.95
CA LYS A 539 2.43 8.88 -27.54
C LYS A 539 3.22 10.02 -28.18
N SER A 540 4.41 10.32 -27.65
CA SER A 540 5.35 11.18 -28.35
C SER A 540 5.95 10.43 -29.54
N ASP A 541 6.11 11.12 -30.66
CA ASP A 541 6.79 10.57 -31.83
C ASP A 541 8.31 10.67 -31.57
N PRO A 542 9.07 9.56 -31.52
CA PRO A 542 10.47 9.54 -31.08
C PRO A 542 11.44 10.30 -32.00
N THR A 543 10.94 10.98 -33.04
CA THR A 543 11.75 11.73 -34.01
C THR A 543 11.59 13.24 -33.91
N GLY A 544 10.66 13.78 -33.11
CA GLY A 544 10.41 15.23 -33.04
C GLY A 544 9.98 15.88 -34.37
N ILE A 545 9.78 15.08 -35.43
CA ILE A 545 9.32 15.52 -36.74
C ILE A 545 7.85 15.11 -36.85
N SER A 546 6.95 16.08 -36.77
CA SER A 546 5.54 15.88 -37.12
C SER A 546 5.45 15.27 -38.52
N THR A 547 4.70 14.17 -38.66
CA THR A 547 4.37 13.62 -39.97
C THR A 547 3.68 14.71 -40.79
N VAL A 548 4.35 15.19 -41.83
CA VAL A 548 3.75 16.12 -42.78
C VAL A 548 2.70 15.33 -43.58
N SER A 549 1.43 15.50 -43.24
CA SER A 549 0.32 14.96 -44.03
C SER A 549 0.19 15.79 -45.31
N THR A 550 0.85 15.37 -46.39
CA THR A 550 0.58 15.95 -47.71
C THR A 550 -0.57 15.16 -48.38
N ASN A 551 -1.63 15.87 -48.77
CA ASN A 551 -2.75 15.32 -49.56
C ASN A 551 -2.39 15.08 -51.04
N GLY A 552 -1.10 15.06 -51.37
CA GLY A 552 -0.63 14.86 -52.75
C GLY A 552 -0.29 13.40 -53.01
N LYS A 553 -0.84 12.82 -54.09
CA LYS A 553 -0.24 11.61 -54.68
C LYS A 553 1.17 11.98 -55.11
N ALA A 554 2.18 11.39 -54.47
CA ALA A 554 3.56 11.52 -54.93
C ALA A 554 3.69 10.82 -56.29
N THR A 555 3.89 11.58 -57.36
CA THR A 555 4.01 11.10 -58.75
C THR A 555 5.46 10.83 -59.15
N ASP A 556 6.36 10.68 -58.18
CA ASP A 556 7.79 10.76 -58.42
C ASP A 556 8.58 9.67 -57.69
N ASP A 557 9.28 8.87 -58.49
CA ASP A 557 10.11 7.76 -58.05
C ASP A 557 11.49 8.18 -57.54
N ARG A 558 11.83 9.46 -57.58
CA ARG A 558 13.11 9.97 -57.07
C ARG A 558 13.28 9.71 -55.57
N ILE A 559 14.48 9.27 -55.22
CA ILE A 559 14.92 8.95 -53.86
C ILE A 559 15.93 10.02 -53.44
N TYR A 560 15.81 10.48 -52.19
CA TYR A 560 16.68 11.47 -51.60
C TYR A 560 17.28 10.97 -50.28
N THR A 561 18.47 11.45 -49.93
CA THR A 561 19.01 11.35 -48.56
C THR A 561 18.23 12.25 -47.59
N LEU A 562 18.45 12.07 -46.29
CA LEU A 562 17.78 12.87 -45.26
C LEU A 562 18.12 14.37 -45.32
N ASP A 563 19.27 14.72 -45.88
CA ASP A 563 19.66 16.11 -46.13
C ASP A 563 19.27 16.62 -47.53
N GLY A 564 18.40 15.89 -48.24
CA GLY A 564 17.74 16.34 -49.47
C GLY A 564 18.54 16.12 -50.75
N ARG A 565 19.64 15.35 -50.74
CA ARG A 565 20.39 15.03 -51.97
C ARG A 565 19.71 13.93 -52.75
N TYR A 566 19.53 14.12 -54.05
CA TYR A 566 18.99 13.11 -54.95
C TYR A 566 19.99 11.97 -55.18
N ILE A 567 19.52 10.71 -55.10
CA ILE A 567 20.37 9.50 -55.16
C ILE A 567 19.83 8.40 -56.09
N GLY A 568 18.91 8.74 -57.01
CA GLY A 568 18.36 7.82 -58.00
C GLY A 568 16.92 7.41 -57.73
N THR A 569 16.42 6.41 -58.46
CA THR A 569 15.01 5.98 -58.39
C THR A 569 14.83 4.51 -57.97
N ALA A 570 15.93 3.75 -57.90
CA ALA A 570 15.95 2.31 -57.66
C ALA A 570 16.39 1.98 -56.22
N PRO A 571 15.46 1.59 -55.32
CA PRO A 571 15.81 1.22 -53.94
C PRO A 571 16.85 0.10 -53.89
N ALA A 572 16.78 -0.87 -54.82
CA ALA A 572 17.69 -2.02 -54.88
C ALA A 572 19.18 -1.65 -55.05
N ALA A 573 19.52 -0.44 -55.49
CA ALA A 573 20.90 0.00 -55.71
C ALA A 573 21.54 0.73 -54.50
N LEU A 574 20.76 1.10 -53.48
CA LEU A 574 21.25 1.90 -52.35
C LEU A 574 22.04 1.07 -51.29
N PRO A 575 23.01 1.64 -50.57
CA PRO A 575 23.54 0.99 -49.36
C PRO A 575 22.48 0.99 -48.23
N LYS A 576 22.69 0.17 -47.18
CA LYS A 576 21.81 0.19 -45.99
C LYS A 576 21.76 1.59 -45.39
N GLY A 577 20.56 2.08 -45.10
CA GLY A 577 20.39 3.48 -44.67
C GLY A 577 18.94 3.96 -44.71
N ILE A 578 18.73 5.22 -44.34
CA ILE A 578 17.42 5.87 -44.31
C ILE A 578 17.33 6.87 -45.46
N TYR A 579 16.26 6.77 -46.24
CA TYR A 579 16.04 7.55 -47.46
C TYR A 579 14.62 8.07 -47.55
N ILE A 580 14.38 9.04 -48.43
CA ILE A 580 13.07 9.64 -48.69
C ILE A 580 12.65 9.32 -50.12
N LYS A 581 11.53 8.63 -50.33
CA LYS A 581 10.92 8.40 -51.65
C LYS A 581 9.45 8.80 -51.61
N GLY A 582 9.01 9.58 -52.60
CA GLY A 582 7.62 10.04 -52.68
C GLY A 582 7.13 10.77 -51.42
N GLY A 583 7.98 11.55 -50.77
CA GLY A 583 7.67 12.28 -49.53
C GLY A 583 7.59 11.41 -48.27
N LYS A 584 7.92 10.11 -48.35
CA LYS A 584 7.94 9.19 -47.21
C LYS A 584 9.34 8.66 -46.94
N LYS A 585 9.69 8.51 -45.66
CA LYS A 585 10.92 7.82 -45.26
C LYS A 585 10.79 6.31 -45.49
N PHE A 586 11.86 5.68 -45.94
CA PHE A 586 11.99 4.22 -45.95
C PHE A 586 13.41 3.82 -45.55
N VAL A 587 13.55 2.61 -45.00
CA VAL A 587 14.83 2.04 -44.57
C VAL A 587 15.20 0.93 -45.56
N LYS A 588 16.48 0.89 -45.96
CA LYS A 588 17.06 -0.20 -46.74
C LYS A 588 18.00 -1.06 -45.90
#